data_AF-A0A3D4V9V5-F1
#
_entry.id   AF-A0A3D4V9V5-F1
#
_cell.length_a   1.000
_cell.length_b   1.000
_cell.length_c   1.000
_cell.angle_alpha   90.00
_cell.angle_beta   90.00
_cell.angle_gamma   90.00
#
_symmetry.space_group_name_H-M   'P 1'
#
loop_
_entity.id
_entity.type
_entity.pdbx_description
1 polymer ?
#
loop_
_entity_poly.entity_id
_entity_poly.type
_entity_poly.pdbx_seq_one_letter_code
_entity_poly.pdbx_strand_id
1 'polypeptide(L)' 'MGPRSYLVWAVFILGLLGTAQYRGWSLTRAAVAKNNPRSVRDNPGAYRSVYYVPGRTPRGK' A
#
# COMPACT_ATOMS: atom_id res chain seq x y z
N MET A 1 -16.60 -37.54 5.34
CA MET A 1 -15.35 -36.92 5.80
C MET A 1 -15.31 -36.94 7.31
N GLY A 2 -14.20 -37.35 7.93
CA GLY A 2 -14.08 -37.48 9.39
C GLY A 2 -13.26 -36.34 10.02
N PRO A 3 -13.25 -36.20 11.35
CA PRO A 3 -12.49 -35.15 12.03
C PRO A 3 -10.99 -35.13 11.65
N ARG A 4 -10.42 -36.32 11.39
CA ARG A 4 -9.02 -36.48 10.95
C ARG A 4 -8.73 -35.87 9.58
N SER A 5 -9.68 -35.94 8.63
CA SER A 5 -9.47 -35.35 7.30
C SER A 5 -9.42 -33.82 7.37
N TYR A 6 -10.16 -33.20 8.30
CA TYR A 6 -10.08 -31.75 8.51
C TYR A 6 -8.74 -31.32 9.11
N LEU A 7 -8.15 -32.14 10.00
CA LEU A 7 -6.83 -31.85 10.57
C LEU A 7 -5.74 -31.88 9.49
N VAL A 8 -5.72 -32.93 8.67
CA VAL A 8 -4.79 -33.03 7.53
C VAL A 8 -4.95 -31.83 6.60
N TRP A 9 -6.20 -31.46 6.30
CA TRP A 9 -6.50 -30.32 5.44
C TRP A 9 -6.06 -28.99 6.04
N ALA A 10 -6.28 -28.77 7.34
CA ALA A 10 -5.86 -27.57 8.04
C ALA A 10 -4.33 -27.41 8.02
N VAL A 11 -3.60 -28.49 8.34
CA VAL A 11 -2.13 -28.50 8.28
C VAL A 11 -1.63 -28.20 6.87
N PHE A 12 -2.27 -28.78 5.85
CA PHE A 12 -1.92 -28.53 4.46
C PHE A 12 -2.10 -27.06 4.06
N ILE A 13 -3.27 -26.46 4.38
CA ILE A 13 -3.54 -25.05 4.09
C ILE A 13 -2.57 -24.13 4.82
N LEU A 14 -2.34 -24.37 6.12
CA LEU A 14 -1.43 -23.55 6.93
C LEU A 14 0.01 -23.66 6.43
N GLY A 15 0.45 -24.87 6.06
CA GLY A 15 1.75 -25.10 5.44
C GLY A 15 1.90 -24.27 4.17
N LEU A 16 0.94 -24.37 3.25
CA LEU A 16 0.94 -23.64 1.98
C LEU A 16 0.96 -22.12 2.17
N LEU A 17 0.14 -21.61 3.10
CA LEU A 17 0.11 -20.18 3.43
C LEU A 17 1.45 -19.70 4.01
N GLY A 18 2.05 -20.49 4.90
CA GLY A 18 3.38 -20.22 5.45
C GLY A 18 4.46 -20.17 4.38
N THR A 19 4.48 -21.11 3.43
CA THR A 19 5.42 -21.08 2.31
C THR A 19 5.20 -19.90 1.39
N ALA A 20 3.94 -19.58 1.08
CA ALA A 20 3.59 -18.42 0.26
C ALA A 20 4.13 -17.13 0.89
N GLN A 21 3.91 -16.95 2.19
CA GLN A 21 4.41 -15.79 2.92
C GLN A 21 5.94 -15.74 3.00
N TYR A 22 6.59 -16.87 3.31
CA TYR A 22 8.05 -16.97 3.38
C TYR A 22 8.72 -16.68 2.03
N ARG A 23 8.09 -17.09 0.93
CA ARG A 23 8.55 -16.84 -0.44
C ARG A 23 8.14 -15.45 -0.97
N GLY A 24 7.37 -14.68 -0.21
CA GLY A 24 6.88 -13.38 -0.63
C GLY A 24 5.86 -13.44 -1.77
N TRP A 25 5.14 -14.55 -1.93
CA TRP A 25 4.05 -14.65 -2.89
C TRP A 25 2.93 -13.69 -2.49
N SER A 26 2.51 -12.85 -3.42
CA SER A 26 1.40 -11.93 -3.24
C SER A 26 0.44 -12.09 -4.40
N LEU A 27 -0.85 -12.28 -4.09
CA LEU A 27 -1.93 -12.23 -5.07
C LEU A 27 -2.18 -10.81 -5.59
N THR A 28 -1.62 -9.80 -4.91
CA THR A 28 -1.68 -8.41 -5.32
C THR A 28 -0.34 -7.96 -5.90
N ARG A 29 -0.37 -7.14 -6.95
CA ARG A 29 0.85 -6.55 -7.50
C ARG A 29 1.42 -5.55 -6.49
N ALA A 30 2.53 -5.90 -5.84
CA ALA A 30 3.26 -5.00 -4.93
C ALA A 30 3.79 -3.74 -5.65
N ALA A 31 3.95 -3.79 -6.98
CA ALA A 31 4.52 -2.72 -7.79
C ALA A 31 3.52 -1.68 -8.32
N VAL A 32 2.28 -1.64 -7.82
CA VAL A 32 1.36 -0.54 -8.19
C VAL A 32 1.71 0.67 -7.34
N ALA A 33 2.55 1.54 -7.87
CA ALA A 33 2.79 2.87 -7.32
C ALA A 33 1.48 3.67 -7.36
N LYS A 34 0.70 3.65 -6.27
CA LYS A 34 -0.55 4.43 -6.14
C LYS A 34 -0.32 5.94 -6.01
N ASN A 35 0.93 6.35 -5.82
CA ASN A 35 1.31 7.72 -5.49
C ASN A 35 2.14 8.40 -6.58
N ASN A 36 2.15 7.86 -7.80
CA ASN A 36 2.77 8.57 -8.92
C ASN A 36 1.70 9.47 -9.57
N PRO A 37 1.69 10.78 -9.30
CA PRO A 37 0.70 11.68 -9.89
C PRO A 37 0.85 11.64 -11.41
N ARG A 38 -0.24 11.35 -12.11
CA ARG A 38 -0.24 11.24 -13.58
C ARG A 38 -0.03 12.61 -14.23
N SER A 39 -0.41 13.67 -13.52
CA SER A 39 -0.20 15.05 -13.92
C SER A 39 0.13 15.92 -12.71
N VAL A 40 0.72 17.10 -12.95
CA VAL A 40 0.96 18.12 -11.91
C VAL A 40 -0.32 18.44 -11.13
N ARG A 41 -1.50 18.34 -11.77
CA ARG A 41 -2.80 18.61 -11.13
C ARG A 41 -3.22 17.54 -10.12
N ASP A 42 -2.70 16.33 -10.26
CA ASP A 42 -2.99 15.21 -9.36
C ASP A 42 -2.09 15.21 -8.12
N ASN A 43 -1.11 16.12 -8.05
CA ASN A 43 -0.26 16.31 -6.89
C ASN A 43 -0.80 17.47 -6.03
N PRO A 44 -1.51 17.21 -4.92
CA PRO A 44 -1.97 18.27 -4.02
C PRO A 44 -0.82 19.11 -3.43
N GLY A 45 0.41 18.57 -3.42
CA GLY A 45 1.63 19.31 -3.06
C GLY A 45 2.16 20.23 -4.16
N ALA A 46 1.78 20.05 -5.43
CA ALA A 46 2.28 20.85 -6.54
C ALA A 46 1.68 22.26 -6.63
N TYR A 47 0.51 22.48 -6.03
CA TYR A 47 -0.09 23.82 -5.95
C TYR A 47 0.49 24.68 -4.81
N ARG A 48 1.39 24.15 -3.97
CA ARG A 48 2.05 24.97 -2.96
C ARG A 48 3.04 25.90 -3.66
N SER A 49 2.90 27.21 -3.40
CA SER A 49 3.89 28.17 -3.86
C SER A 49 5.26 27.84 -3.24
N VAL A 50 6.31 27.86 -4.06
CA VAL A 50 7.70 27.69 -3.57
C VAL A 50 8.08 28.77 -2.57
N TYR A 51 7.36 29.89 -2.59
CA TYR A 51 7.49 31.01 -1.66
C TYR A 51 6.57 30.92 -0.43
N TYR A 52 6.00 29.75 -0.13
CA TYR A 52 5.22 29.58 1.10
C TYR A 52 6.14 29.68 2.32
N VAL A 53 6.19 30.86 2.93
CA VAL A 53 6.82 31.10 4.22
C VAL A 53 5.72 31.04 5.29
N PRO A 54 5.69 30.01 6.16
CA PRO A 54 4.74 29.95 7.26
C PRO A 54 4.89 31.20 8.14
N GLY A 55 3.79 31.92 8.38
CA GLY A 55 3.77 33.09 9.26
C GLY A 55 4.14 34.44 8.63
N ARG A 56 4.38 34.51 7.31
CA ARG A 56 4.54 35.79 6.60
C ARG A 56 3.56 35.90 5.44
N THR A 57 2.28 36.17 5.75
CA THR A 57 1.39 36.77 4.76
C THR A 57 1.81 38.24 4.58
N PRO A 58 1.87 38.76 3.35
CA PRO A 58 1.93 40.20 3.14
C PRO A 58 0.65 40.79 3.72
N ARG A 59 0.73 41.40 4.90
CA ARG A 59 -0.36 42.22 5.45
C ARG A 59 -0.49 43.41 4.50
N GLY A 60 -1.48 43.33 3.61
CA GLY A 60 -1.83 44.41 2.69
C GLY A 60 -2.04 45.71 3.46
N LYS A 61 -1.61 46.82 2.84
CA LYS A 61 -2.10 48.15 3.18
C LYS A 61 -3.52 48.31 2.68
#